data_AF-A0A399IPH7-F1
#
_entry.id   AF-A0A399IPH7-F1
#
_cell.length_a   1.000
_cell.length_b   1.000
_cell.length_c   1.000
_cell.angle_alpha   90.00
_cell.angle_beta   90.00
_cell.angle_gamma   90.00
#
_symmetry.space_group_name_H-M   'P 1'
#
loop_
_entity.id
_entity.type
_entity.pdbx_description
1 polymer ?
#
loop_
_entity_poly.entity_id
_entity_poly.type
_entity_poly.pdbx_seq_one_letter_code
_entity_poly.pdbx_strand_id
1 'polypeptide(L)'
;MVGKRKLAMLLSTVLVGGILAGCGKSATDSNNGSSASAVKNIGVVQLVQHDALDASNKGFVDGLKEKGFEDGKNIKIEQQNAQGEQANAQTISKQFADAKKDLIFAIATPAVQAAYNSTKDIPIIFTAVTDPVKAEVAKDWKSSGTNVTGTSDKVPVDKQIELLKQLLPNAKTVGVIYNTSETNSVIQVDELKAAAQKQGLAVKEVGVTNVNEINQNLASALGEMDVLYTPTDNTVASGYALVGKLCLDKNIPIIGAEEAVVTKGGLASIGIDYYQLGKEAGYKAAEVLGGKKPSEVEISTLSKMSFTINTDVAKKLNITIPSDIESSCKKVTGGVE
;
A
#
# COMPACT_ATOMS: atom_id res chain seq x y z
N MET A 1 15.86 2.27 -70.24
CA MET A 1 16.54 3.18 -71.20
C MET A 1 17.24 4.27 -70.40
N VAL A 2 18.49 4.10 -70.00
CA VAL A 2 19.76 4.36 -70.73
C VAL A 2 20.06 5.86 -70.91
N GLY A 3 21.17 6.29 -70.30
CA GLY A 3 21.93 7.53 -70.56
C GLY A 3 22.57 8.04 -69.25
N LYS A 4 23.82 7.73 -68.83
CA LYS A 4 25.16 7.89 -69.45
C LYS A 4 25.35 9.31 -70.01
N ARG A 5 26.43 10.08 -69.81
CA ARG A 5 27.73 9.97 -69.11
C ARG A 5 28.43 11.35 -69.26
N LYS A 6 29.07 11.84 -68.18
CA LYS A 6 30.42 12.47 -68.04
C LYS A 6 30.94 13.62 -68.95
N LEU A 7 31.96 14.30 -68.36
CA LEU A 7 33.00 15.26 -68.85
C LEU A 7 32.63 16.76 -68.71
N ALA A 8 33.47 17.69 -68.21
CA ALA A 8 34.93 17.83 -68.16
C ALA A 8 35.36 18.79 -66.99
N MET A 9 36.42 18.51 -66.20
CA MET A 9 37.80 19.11 -66.21
C MET A 9 37.84 20.66 -66.11
N LEU A 10 38.70 21.38 -65.35
CA LEU A 10 40.06 21.12 -64.85
C LEU A 10 40.51 22.23 -63.84
N LEU A 11 41.36 21.88 -62.85
CA LEU A 11 42.45 22.62 -62.15
C LEU A 11 42.20 24.05 -61.55
N SER A 12 42.62 24.36 -60.32
CA SER A 12 44.03 24.44 -59.90
C SER A 12 44.20 24.50 -58.38
N THR A 13 45.26 23.82 -57.92
CA THR A 13 45.83 23.70 -56.57
C THR A 13 46.50 24.96 -56.04
N VAL A 14 46.37 25.23 -54.73
CA VAL A 14 47.47 25.78 -53.91
C VAL A 14 47.50 25.06 -52.55
N LEU A 15 48.58 24.33 -52.33
CA LEU A 15 48.99 23.72 -51.07
C LEU A 15 50.11 24.62 -50.49
N VAL A 16 49.98 25.11 -49.26
CA VAL A 16 51.13 25.54 -48.46
C VAL A 16 50.92 25.03 -47.04
N GLY A 17 51.82 24.15 -46.62
CA GLY A 17 51.86 23.58 -45.28
C GLY A 17 52.58 24.48 -44.28
N GLY A 18 52.33 24.21 -43.00
CA GLY A 18 53.06 24.76 -41.87
C GLY A 18 52.78 23.91 -40.64
N ILE A 19 53.67 22.93 -40.39
CA ILE A 19 53.74 22.15 -39.16
C ILE A 19 54.48 22.99 -38.13
N LEU A 20 53.88 23.23 -36.97
CA LEU A 20 54.60 23.59 -35.75
C LEU A 20 54.15 22.64 -34.64
N ALA A 21 55.03 21.70 -34.31
CA ALA A 21 54.97 20.88 -33.12
C ALA A 21 55.45 21.71 -31.92
N GLY A 22 54.65 21.77 -30.87
CA GLY A 22 55.02 22.29 -29.56
C GLY A 22 54.59 21.28 -28.49
N CYS A 23 55.55 20.53 -27.97
CA CYS A 23 55.36 19.61 -26.84
C CYS A 23 55.25 20.35 -25.51
N GLY A 24 54.45 19.81 -24.58
CA GLY A 24 54.85 19.75 -23.18
C GLY A 24 53.96 20.45 -22.16
N LYS A 25 52.83 19.81 -21.80
CA LYS A 25 52.48 19.58 -20.39
C LYS A 25 51.40 18.50 -20.29
N SER A 26 51.82 17.32 -19.85
CA SER A 26 50.94 16.24 -19.42
C SER A 26 50.13 16.71 -18.23
N ALA A 27 48.88 17.12 -18.47
CA ALA A 27 47.84 17.06 -17.46
C ALA A 27 47.24 15.66 -17.57
N THR A 28 47.54 14.83 -16.57
CA THR A 28 46.76 13.63 -16.26
C THR A 28 45.30 14.05 -16.08
N ASP A 29 44.49 13.84 -17.11
CA ASP A 29 43.04 13.80 -16.97
C ASP A 29 42.71 12.60 -16.10
N SER A 30 42.63 12.85 -14.79
CA SER A 30 41.88 12.03 -13.87
C SER A 30 40.44 12.04 -14.36
N ASN A 31 40.12 11.04 -15.17
CA ASN A 31 38.79 10.73 -15.65
C ASN A 31 37.94 10.28 -14.44
N ASN A 32 37.57 11.25 -13.60
CA ASN A 32 36.57 11.08 -12.56
C ASN A 32 35.21 11.23 -13.25
N GLY A 33 34.90 10.24 -14.09
CA GLY A 33 33.59 10.04 -14.68
C GLY A 33 32.62 9.65 -13.56
N SER A 34 32.20 10.62 -12.75
CA SER A 34 30.91 10.54 -12.10
C SER A 34 29.89 10.48 -13.22
N SER A 35 29.51 9.25 -13.59
CA SER A 35 28.31 9.00 -14.36
C SER A 35 27.19 9.73 -13.62
N ALA A 36 26.65 10.79 -14.21
CA ALA A 36 25.43 11.38 -13.71
C ALA A 36 24.41 10.24 -13.67
N SER A 37 24.09 9.75 -12.47
CA SER A 37 23.19 8.62 -12.29
C SER A 37 21.91 8.93 -13.04
N ALA A 38 21.58 8.12 -14.06
CA ALA A 38 20.36 8.31 -14.83
C ALA A 38 19.17 8.31 -13.86
N VAL A 39 18.35 9.37 -13.93
CA VAL A 39 17.18 9.54 -13.04
C VAL A 39 16.28 8.32 -13.16
N LYS A 40 16.03 7.65 -12.04
CA LYS A 40 15.19 6.43 -11.98
C LYS A 40 13.71 6.80 -11.94
N ASN A 41 12.91 6.21 -12.80
CA ASN A 41 11.48 6.48 -12.92
C ASN A 41 10.67 5.46 -12.13
N ILE A 42 9.97 5.93 -11.10
CA ILE A 42 9.12 5.11 -10.23
C ILE A 42 7.66 5.37 -10.58
N GLY A 43 6.89 4.33 -10.88
CA GLY A 43 5.44 4.42 -11.02
C GLY A 43 4.76 4.00 -9.72
N VAL A 44 3.91 4.85 -9.14
CA VAL A 44 3.12 4.53 -7.95
C VAL A 44 1.68 4.27 -8.38
N VAL A 45 1.17 3.07 -8.15
CA VAL A 45 -0.23 2.72 -8.32
C VAL A 45 -0.87 2.50 -6.96
N GLN A 46 -1.77 3.40 -6.58
CA GLN A 46 -2.54 3.30 -5.35
C GLN A 46 -3.99 2.96 -5.69
N LEU A 47 -4.59 1.98 -5.01
CA LEU A 47 -5.96 1.56 -5.31
C LEU A 47 -6.98 2.70 -5.15
N VAL A 48 -7.00 3.32 -3.98
CA VAL A 48 -7.99 4.35 -3.60
C VAL A 48 -7.38 5.28 -2.54
N GLN A 49 -7.98 6.44 -2.30
CA GLN A 49 -7.56 7.31 -1.19
C GLN A 49 -8.26 6.91 0.11
N HIS A 50 -7.47 6.64 1.13
CA HIS A 50 -7.86 6.61 2.54
C HIS A 50 -6.61 6.70 3.41
N ASP A 51 -6.80 7.07 4.68
CA ASP A 51 -5.73 7.49 5.59
C ASP A 51 -4.54 6.52 5.65
N ALA A 52 -4.80 5.21 5.67
CA ALA A 52 -3.75 4.18 5.74
C ALA A 52 -2.88 4.07 4.48
N LEU A 53 -3.48 4.08 3.27
CA LEU A 53 -2.71 4.02 2.03
C LEU A 53 -1.94 5.32 1.79
N ASP A 54 -2.56 6.46 2.11
CA ASP A 54 -1.93 7.77 1.99
C ASP A 54 -0.73 7.89 2.96
N ALA A 55 -0.88 7.40 4.19
CA ALA A 55 0.21 7.30 5.16
C ALA A 55 1.34 6.38 4.67
N SER A 56 1.00 5.22 4.09
CA SER A 56 1.98 4.30 3.52
C SER A 56 2.74 4.92 2.35
N ASN A 57 2.04 5.63 1.46
CA ASN A 57 2.67 6.32 0.35
C ASN A 57 3.64 7.40 0.84
N LYS A 58 3.19 8.23 1.79
CA LYS A 58 4.07 9.24 2.41
C LYS A 58 5.30 8.58 3.06
N GLY A 59 5.10 7.50 3.80
CA GLY A 59 6.17 6.72 4.42
C GLY A 59 7.18 6.24 3.41
N PHE A 60 6.72 5.69 2.28
CA PHE A 60 7.56 5.19 1.19
C PHE A 60 8.48 6.28 0.63
N VAL A 61 7.92 7.45 0.32
CA VAL A 61 8.69 8.58 -0.21
C VAL A 61 9.74 9.05 0.80
N ASP A 62 9.36 9.18 2.07
CA ASP A 62 10.29 9.57 3.14
C ASP A 62 11.38 8.49 3.35
N GLY A 63 11.04 7.20 3.27
CA GLY A 63 11.97 6.08 3.40
C GLY A 63 13.00 6.02 2.27
N LEU A 64 12.57 6.25 1.01
CA LEU A 64 13.47 6.41 -0.13
C LEU A 64 14.43 7.59 0.08
N LYS A 65 13.91 8.73 0.53
CA LYS A 65 14.72 9.93 0.78
C LYS A 65 15.81 9.68 1.82
N GLU A 66 15.50 8.97 2.90
CA GLU A 66 16.47 8.59 3.94
C GLU A 66 17.58 7.65 3.42
N LYS A 67 17.31 6.92 2.33
CA LYS A 67 18.30 6.09 1.63
C LYS A 67 18.97 6.81 0.46
N GLY A 68 18.78 8.12 0.33
CA GLY A 68 19.43 8.95 -0.67
C GLY A 68 18.73 8.99 -2.03
N PHE A 69 17.49 8.50 -2.14
CA PHE A 69 16.66 8.60 -3.34
C PHE A 69 15.61 9.68 -3.15
N GLU A 70 15.80 10.83 -3.79
CA GLU A 70 14.96 12.02 -3.63
C GLU A 70 14.30 12.42 -4.96
N ASP A 71 12.98 12.59 -4.91
CA ASP A 71 12.17 12.97 -6.07
C ASP A 71 12.57 14.34 -6.62
N GLY A 72 12.61 14.45 -7.95
CA GLY A 72 13.10 15.63 -8.66
C GLY A 72 14.62 15.80 -8.65
N LYS A 73 15.38 14.91 -7.99
CA LYS A 73 16.85 14.89 -8.01
C LYS A 73 17.39 13.69 -8.78
N ASN A 74 17.35 12.51 -8.15
CA ASN A 74 17.89 11.26 -8.72
C ASN A 74 16.83 10.20 -8.98
N ILE A 75 15.59 10.44 -8.53
CA ILE A 75 14.41 9.68 -8.93
C ILE A 75 13.33 10.64 -9.44
N LYS A 76 12.38 10.08 -10.21
CA LYS A 76 11.14 10.75 -10.60
C LYS A 76 9.97 9.86 -10.25
N ILE A 77 9.08 10.32 -9.38
CA ILE A 77 7.88 9.60 -8.96
C ILE A 77 6.69 10.05 -9.81
N GLU A 78 6.01 9.10 -10.43
CA GLU A 78 4.73 9.31 -11.10
C GLU A 78 3.64 8.54 -10.35
N GLN A 79 2.76 9.26 -9.66
CA GLN A 79 1.68 8.67 -8.89
C GLN A 79 0.36 8.69 -9.66
N GLN A 80 -0.33 7.56 -9.63
CA GLN A 80 -1.66 7.35 -10.20
C GLN A 80 -2.55 6.65 -9.18
N ASN A 81 -3.83 7.02 -9.15
CA ASN A 81 -4.82 6.43 -8.24
C ASN A 81 -5.93 5.75 -9.04
N ALA A 82 -6.26 4.51 -8.69
CA ALA A 82 -7.24 3.71 -9.42
C ALA A 82 -8.71 4.03 -9.05
N GLN A 83 -8.95 4.91 -8.07
CA GLN A 83 -10.26 5.35 -7.60
C GLN A 83 -11.14 4.18 -7.09
N GLY A 84 -10.52 3.18 -6.47
CA GLY A 84 -11.20 1.98 -5.97
C GLY A 84 -11.46 0.91 -7.02
N GLU A 85 -11.19 1.19 -8.29
CA GLU A 85 -11.54 0.31 -9.41
C GLU A 85 -10.37 -0.57 -9.84
N GLN A 86 -10.54 -1.89 -9.75
CA GLN A 86 -9.49 -2.85 -10.13
C GLN A 86 -9.11 -2.74 -11.62
N ALA A 87 -10.09 -2.43 -12.49
CA ALA A 87 -9.84 -2.21 -13.92
C ALA A 87 -8.93 -1.00 -14.18
N ASN A 88 -9.07 0.06 -13.37
CA ASN A 88 -8.19 1.22 -13.45
C ASN A 88 -6.78 0.87 -12.97
N ALA A 89 -6.65 0.10 -11.88
CA ALA A 89 -5.35 -0.38 -11.41
C ALA A 89 -4.63 -1.18 -12.51
N GLN A 90 -5.34 -2.08 -13.20
CA GLN A 90 -4.79 -2.84 -14.33
C GLN A 90 -4.34 -1.94 -15.49
N THR A 91 -5.11 -0.91 -15.82
CA THR A 91 -4.78 0.07 -16.87
C THR A 91 -3.53 0.88 -16.51
N ILE A 92 -3.47 1.41 -15.28
CA ILE A 92 -2.33 2.17 -14.75
C ILE A 92 -1.07 1.30 -14.74
N SER A 93 -1.16 0.07 -14.21
CA SER A 93 -0.03 -0.86 -14.17
C SER A 93 0.49 -1.21 -15.56
N LYS A 94 -0.41 -1.39 -16.54
CA LYS A 94 -0.02 -1.60 -17.93
C LYS A 94 0.70 -0.38 -18.51
N GLN A 95 0.21 0.83 -18.25
CA GLN A 95 0.88 2.06 -18.69
C GLN A 95 2.28 2.18 -18.11
N PHE A 96 2.49 1.85 -16.84
CA PHE A 96 3.82 1.82 -16.23
C PHE A 96 4.73 0.75 -16.84
N ALA A 97 4.20 -0.43 -17.16
CA ALA A 97 4.95 -1.48 -17.85
C ALA A 97 5.37 -1.05 -19.26
N ASP A 98 4.45 -0.51 -20.06
CA ASP A 98 4.69 -0.05 -21.42
C ASP A 98 5.68 1.15 -21.43
N ALA A 99 5.60 2.02 -20.42
CA ALA A 99 6.54 3.13 -20.20
C ALA A 99 7.91 2.69 -19.63
N LYS A 100 8.09 1.39 -19.35
CA LYS A 100 9.33 0.79 -18.84
C LYS A 100 9.86 1.51 -17.59
N LYS A 101 9.00 1.69 -16.58
CA LYS A 101 9.43 2.21 -15.28
C LYS A 101 10.58 1.37 -14.72
N ASP A 102 11.50 2.02 -14.01
CA ASP A 102 12.61 1.34 -13.32
C ASP A 102 12.10 0.53 -12.12
N LEU A 103 10.99 0.96 -11.51
CA LEU A 103 10.34 0.31 -10.38
C LEU A 103 8.85 0.69 -10.35
N ILE A 104 7.98 -0.26 -9.97
CA ILE A 104 6.57 0.00 -9.68
C ILE A 104 6.35 -0.16 -8.17
N PHE A 105 5.77 0.84 -7.54
CA PHE A 105 5.29 0.77 -6.17
C PHE A 105 3.78 0.60 -6.18
N ALA A 106 3.30 -0.50 -5.62
CA ALA A 106 1.89 -0.86 -5.60
C ALA A 106 1.34 -0.83 -4.18
N ILE A 107 0.27 -0.07 -3.97
CA ILE A 107 -0.32 0.15 -2.65
C ILE A 107 -1.71 -0.48 -2.61
N ALA A 108 -1.88 -1.46 -1.72
CA ALA A 108 -3.01 -2.39 -1.60
C ALA A 108 -2.95 -3.65 -2.49
N THR A 109 -3.64 -4.70 -2.06
CA THR A 109 -3.66 -6.04 -2.70
C THR A 109 -4.09 -6.00 -4.18
N PRO A 110 -5.20 -5.34 -4.57
CA PRO A 110 -5.57 -5.25 -5.99
C PRO A 110 -4.54 -4.51 -6.84
N ALA A 111 -3.84 -3.51 -6.28
CA ALA A 111 -2.82 -2.77 -7.00
C ALA A 111 -1.57 -3.63 -7.27
N VAL A 112 -1.12 -4.44 -6.31
CA VAL A 112 0.02 -5.34 -6.55
C VAL A 112 -0.36 -6.48 -7.51
N GLN A 113 -1.59 -6.99 -7.45
CA GLN A 113 -2.08 -7.99 -8.41
C GLN A 113 -2.08 -7.42 -9.83
N ALA A 114 -2.61 -6.20 -10.02
CA ALA A 114 -2.58 -5.50 -11.30
C ALA A 114 -1.16 -5.26 -11.82
N ALA A 115 -0.25 -4.79 -10.96
CA ALA A 115 1.16 -4.58 -11.30
C ALA A 115 1.82 -5.89 -11.72
N TYR A 116 1.66 -6.94 -10.92
CA TYR A 116 2.25 -8.24 -11.18
C TYR A 116 1.71 -8.84 -12.47
N ASN A 117 0.41 -8.74 -12.75
CA ASN A 117 -0.18 -9.23 -13.99
C ASN A 117 0.29 -8.45 -15.23
N SER A 118 0.69 -7.19 -15.06
CA SER A 118 1.15 -6.34 -16.16
C SER A 118 2.61 -6.56 -16.53
N THR A 119 3.45 -7.04 -15.62
CA THR A 119 4.88 -7.26 -15.88
C THR A 119 5.51 -8.28 -14.93
N LYS A 120 6.36 -9.14 -15.49
CA LYS A 120 7.22 -10.07 -14.74
C LYS A 120 8.69 -9.64 -14.72
N ASP A 121 9.02 -8.52 -15.36
CA ASP A 121 10.40 -8.04 -15.56
C ASP A 121 10.72 -6.82 -14.68
N ILE A 122 9.79 -5.87 -14.58
CA ILE A 122 10.01 -4.64 -13.79
C ILE A 122 9.90 -4.98 -12.30
N PRO A 123 10.84 -4.54 -11.45
CA PRO A 123 10.71 -4.70 -10.00
C PRO A 123 9.43 -4.06 -9.44
N ILE A 124 8.69 -4.82 -8.64
CA ILE A 124 7.47 -4.37 -7.96
C ILE A 124 7.71 -4.39 -6.45
N ILE A 125 7.53 -3.23 -5.82
CA ILE A 125 7.48 -3.09 -4.36
C ILE A 125 6.03 -2.96 -3.96
N PHE A 126 5.55 -3.77 -3.02
CA PHE A 126 4.22 -3.62 -2.45
C PHE A 126 4.25 -3.12 -1.01
N THR A 127 3.14 -2.50 -0.59
CA THR A 127 2.81 -2.23 0.81
C THR A 127 1.31 -2.38 1.02
N ALA A 128 0.88 -2.49 2.28
CA ALA A 128 -0.53 -2.66 2.65
C ALA A 128 -1.18 -3.87 1.95
N VAL A 129 -0.45 -5.00 1.92
CA VAL A 129 -0.91 -6.28 1.37
C VAL A 129 -1.04 -7.28 2.50
N THR A 130 -2.25 -7.77 2.73
CA THR A 130 -2.54 -8.61 3.91
C THR A 130 -1.99 -10.02 3.82
N ASP A 131 -2.04 -10.64 2.64
CA ASP A 131 -1.47 -11.97 2.43
C ASP A 131 -0.93 -12.06 1.00
N PRO A 132 0.37 -11.82 0.78
CA PRO A 132 0.94 -11.81 -0.56
C PRO A 132 0.96 -13.20 -1.21
N VAL A 133 0.89 -14.28 -0.40
CA VAL A 133 0.86 -15.65 -0.91
C VAL A 133 -0.53 -15.98 -1.44
N LYS A 134 -1.58 -15.73 -0.65
CA LYS A 134 -2.97 -15.94 -1.09
C LYS A 134 -3.42 -14.93 -2.14
N ALA A 135 -2.78 -13.76 -2.22
CA ALA A 135 -2.96 -12.83 -3.34
C ALA A 135 -2.25 -13.29 -4.63
N GLU A 136 -1.53 -14.42 -4.60
CA GLU A 136 -0.82 -15.04 -5.72
C GLU A 136 0.32 -14.19 -6.31
N VAL A 137 0.88 -13.27 -5.52
CA VAL A 137 2.02 -12.42 -5.91
C VAL A 137 3.35 -12.90 -5.31
N ALA A 138 3.31 -13.82 -4.35
CA ALA A 138 4.47 -14.43 -3.69
C ALA A 138 4.33 -15.95 -3.54
N LYS A 139 5.44 -16.69 -3.63
CA LYS A 139 5.47 -18.14 -3.36
C LYS A 139 5.38 -18.46 -1.88
N ASP A 140 6.05 -17.67 -1.04
CA ASP A 140 6.04 -17.81 0.41
C ASP A 140 6.22 -16.44 1.11
N TRP A 141 6.16 -16.46 2.44
CA TRP A 141 6.24 -15.25 3.29
C TRP A 141 7.65 -14.67 3.42
N LYS A 142 8.68 -15.43 3.07
CA LYS A 142 10.07 -14.96 3.13
C LYS A 142 10.46 -14.26 1.84
N SER A 143 10.17 -14.88 0.70
CA SER A 143 10.46 -14.34 -0.63
C SER A 143 9.33 -14.66 -1.59
N SER A 144 9.04 -13.70 -2.47
CA SER A 144 8.11 -13.95 -3.56
C SER A 144 8.61 -15.01 -4.55
N GLY A 145 9.94 -15.15 -4.69
CA GLY A 145 10.55 -15.91 -5.78
C GLY A 145 10.23 -15.37 -7.18
N THR A 146 9.83 -14.10 -7.29
CA THR A 146 9.42 -13.39 -8.52
C THR A 146 10.03 -11.98 -8.56
N ASN A 147 9.53 -11.10 -9.44
CA ASN A 147 9.89 -9.67 -9.51
C ASN A 147 9.20 -8.82 -8.43
N VAL A 148 8.59 -9.43 -7.41
CA VAL A 148 7.81 -8.75 -6.37
C VAL A 148 8.53 -8.82 -5.02
N THR A 149 8.48 -7.78 -4.20
CA THR A 149 8.80 -7.83 -2.76
C THR A 149 8.07 -6.68 -2.06
N GLY A 150 8.12 -6.56 -0.74
CA GLY A 150 7.40 -5.48 -0.07
C GLY A 150 7.11 -5.71 1.40
N THR A 151 6.08 -5.04 1.87
CA THR A 151 5.64 -5.08 3.27
C THR A 151 4.18 -5.51 3.38
N SER A 152 3.92 -6.39 4.33
CA SER A 152 2.57 -6.86 4.63
C SER A 152 2.03 -6.22 5.91
N ASP A 153 0.75 -5.85 5.87
CA ASP A 153 0.02 -5.27 7.00
C ASP A 153 -0.64 -6.32 7.90
N LYS A 154 -0.27 -7.60 7.76
CA LYS A 154 -0.87 -8.71 8.49
C LYS A 154 -0.84 -8.49 10.00
N VAL A 155 -2.02 -8.39 10.59
CA VAL A 155 -2.25 -8.39 12.04
C VAL A 155 -3.09 -9.62 12.41
N PRO A 156 -2.84 -10.28 13.57
CA PRO A 156 -3.64 -11.41 14.01
C PRO A 156 -5.09 -11.01 14.32
N VAL A 157 -6.05 -11.55 13.54
CA VAL A 157 -7.49 -11.29 13.73
C VAL A 157 -7.98 -11.83 15.07
N ASP A 158 -7.43 -12.95 15.56
CA ASP A 158 -7.77 -13.50 16.87
C ASP A 158 -7.54 -12.50 18.02
N LYS A 159 -6.46 -11.71 17.97
CA LYS A 159 -6.21 -10.64 18.93
C LYS A 159 -7.25 -9.53 18.89
N GLN A 160 -7.73 -9.17 17.70
CA GLN A 160 -8.80 -8.18 17.54
C GLN A 160 -10.13 -8.68 18.13
N ILE A 161 -10.41 -9.99 18.00
CA ILE A 161 -11.62 -10.61 18.57
C ILE A 161 -11.49 -10.85 20.08
N GLU A 162 -10.30 -11.14 20.59
CA GLU A 162 -10.02 -11.13 22.03
C GLU A 162 -10.30 -9.74 22.64
N LEU A 163 -9.81 -8.66 22.01
CA LEU A 163 -10.10 -7.29 22.44
C LEU A 163 -11.60 -6.98 22.41
N LEU A 164 -12.30 -7.38 21.34
CA LEU A 164 -13.75 -7.25 21.23
C LEU A 164 -14.43 -7.89 22.44
N LYS A 165 -14.09 -9.12 22.82
CA LYS A 165 -14.69 -9.80 23.99
C LYS A 165 -14.34 -9.14 25.32
N GLN A 166 -13.16 -8.55 25.45
CA GLN A 166 -12.79 -7.83 26.67
C GLN A 166 -13.59 -6.54 26.84
N LEU A 167 -13.82 -5.80 25.75
CA LEU A 167 -14.60 -4.54 25.76
C LEU A 167 -16.11 -4.80 25.79
N LEU A 168 -16.56 -5.87 25.15
CA LEU A 168 -17.98 -6.20 24.93
C LEU A 168 -18.24 -7.67 25.35
N PRO A 169 -18.15 -8.00 26.65
CA PRO A 169 -18.22 -9.39 27.12
C PRO A 169 -19.56 -10.08 26.82
N ASN A 170 -20.63 -9.29 26.67
CA ASN A 170 -21.98 -9.78 26.39
C ASN A 170 -22.31 -9.89 24.90
N ALA A 171 -21.42 -9.45 23.99
CA ALA A 171 -21.64 -9.59 22.56
C ALA A 171 -21.77 -11.07 22.16
N LYS A 172 -22.75 -11.36 21.31
CA LYS A 172 -23.08 -12.68 20.77
C LYS A 172 -22.95 -12.73 19.25
N THR A 173 -23.21 -11.63 18.55
CA THR A 173 -23.08 -11.54 17.09
C THR A 173 -22.14 -10.41 16.69
N VAL A 174 -21.08 -10.76 15.98
CA VAL A 174 -20.19 -9.80 15.31
C VAL A 174 -20.61 -9.67 13.84
N GLY A 175 -20.99 -8.46 13.43
CA GLY A 175 -21.15 -8.12 12.03
C GLY A 175 -19.80 -7.90 11.38
N VAL A 176 -19.66 -8.18 10.09
CA VAL A 176 -18.47 -7.82 9.31
C VAL A 176 -18.89 -7.26 7.97
N ILE A 177 -18.47 -6.03 7.68
CA ILE A 177 -18.64 -5.42 6.36
C ILE A 177 -17.34 -5.55 5.57
N TYR A 178 -17.44 -5.98 4.32
CA TYR A 178 -16.28 -6.18 3.47
C TYR A 178 -16.63 -6.18 1.98
N ASN A 179 -15.64 -5.85 1.14
CA ASN A 179 -15.71 -6.00 -0.28
C ASN A 179 -15.44 -7.47 -0.67
N THR A 180 -16.45 -8.10 -1.26
CA THR A 180 -16.41 -9.49 -1.72
C THR A 180 -15.44 -9.72 -2.89
N SER A 181 -15.00 -8.65 -3.56
CA SER A 181 -14.03 -8.67 -4.66
C SER A 181 -12.59 -8.45 -4.20
N GLU A 182 -12.35 -8.21 -2.90
CA GLU A 182 -11.02 -8.00 -2.34
C GLU A 182 -10.51 -9.27 -1.64
N THR A 183 -9.46 -9.88 -2.19
CA THR A 183 -8.87 -11.12 -1.65
C THR A 183 -8.40 -10.95 -0.20
N ASN A 184 -7.78 -9.82 0.13
CA ASN A 184 -7.38 -9.46 1.51
C ASN A 184 -8.53 -9.51 2.50
N SER A 185 -9.72 -9.07 2.08
CA SER A 185 -10.90 -9.00 2.94
C SER A 185 -11.51 -10.38 3.15
N VAL A 186 -11.67 -11.16 2.07
CA VAL A 186 -12.17 -12.55 2.15
C VAL A 186 -11.33 -13.39 3.12
N ILE A 187 -10.00 -13.26 3.04
CA ILE A 187 -9.08 -13.96 3.95
C ILE A 187 -9.32 -13.59 5.41
N GLN A 188 -9.48 -12.29 5.70
CA GLN A 188 -9.72 -11.83 7.06
C GLN A 188 -11.11 -12.21 7.58
N VAL A 189 -12.12 -12.29 6.70
CA VAL A 189 -13.46 -12.78 7.06
C VAL A 189 -13.41 -14.25 7.46
N ASP A 190 -12.63 -15.08 6.76
CA ASP A 190 -12.44 -16.49 7.13
C ASP A 190 -11.70 -16.64 8.47
N GLU A 191 -10.68 -15.82 8.70
CA GLU A 191 -9.96 -15.78 9.97
C GLU A 191 -10.83 -15.28 11.12
N LEU A 192 -11.66 -14.26 10.87
CA LEU A 192 -12.68 -13.77 11.79
C LEU A 192 -13.64 -14.88 12.18
N LYS A 193 -14.18 -15.64 11.21
CA LYS A 193 -15.09 -16.76 11.49
C LYS A 193 -14.44 -17.79 12.42
N ALA A 194 -13.19 -18.14 12.15
CA ALA A 194 -12.44 -19.08 13.00
C ALA A 194 -12.19 -18.52 14.41
N ALA A 195 -11.86 -17.23 14.55
CA ALA A 195 -11.65 -16.58 15.83
C ALA A 195 -12.96 -16.39 16.63
N ALA A 196 -14.03 -15.96 15.95
CA ALA A 196 -15.37 -15.78 16.50
C ALA A 196 -15.92 -17.08 17.06
N GLN A 197 -15.75 -18.20 16.34
CA GLN A 197 -16.18 -19.52 16.80
C GLN A 197 -15.54 -19.91 18.14
N LYS A 198 -14.24 -19.65 18.32
CA LYS A 198 -13.52 -19.92 19.59
C LYS A 198 -14.04 -19.09 20.75
N GLN A 199 -14.61 -17.93 20.47
CA GLN A 199 -15.14 -16.97 21.45
C GLN A 199 -16.66 -17.07 21.61
N GLY A 200 -17.32 -18.05 20.97
CA GLY A 200 -18.77 -18.24 21.04
C GLY A 200 -19.58 -17.14 20.36
N LEU A 201 -19.00 -16.45 19.36
CA LEU A 201 -19.64 -15.40 18.58
C LEU A 201 -20.19 -15.95 17.26
N ALA A 202 -21.42 -15.58 16.91
CA ALA A 202 -21.96 -15.71 15.57
C ALA A 202 -21.39 -14.60 14.67
N VAL A 203 -21.25 -14.88 13.36
CA VAL A 203 -20.78 -13.89 12.38
C VAL A 203 -21.90 -13.54 11.41
N LYS A 204 -22.19 -12.24 11.26
CA LYS A 204 -23.12 -11.71 10.26
C LYS A 204 -22.34 -10.97 9.18
N GLU A 205 -22.30 -11.54 8.00
CA GLU A 205 -21.60 -10.94 6.86
C GLU A 205 -22.45 -9.87 6.17
N VAL A 206 -21.80 -8.77 5.79
CA VAL A 206 -22.35 -7.66 5.02
C VAL A 206 -21.42 -7.43 3.83
N GLY A 207 -21.72 -8.13 2.72
CA GLY A 207 -20.95 -7.99 1.49
C GLY A 207 -21.27 -6.69 0.76
N VAL A 208 -20.24 -6.04 0.24
CA VAL A 208 -20.31 -4.97 -0.75
C VAL A 208 -19.37 -5.26 -1.91
N THR A 209 -19.45 -4.49 -2.99
CA THR A 209 -18.49 -4.50 -4.10
C THR A 209 -17.87 -3.14 -4.37
N ASN A 210 -18.47 -2.07 -3.84
CA ASN A 210 -18.04 -0.69 -3.96
C ASN A 210 -18.60 0.16 -2.81
N VAL A 211 -18.10 1.40 -2.66
CA VAL A 211 -18.43 2.29 -1.55
C VAL A 211 -19.91 2.71 -1.50
N ASN A 212 -20.60 2.75 -2.65
CA ASN A 212 -22.00 3.21 -2.73
C ASN A 212 -22.97 2.20 -2.08
N GLU A 213 -22.60 0.93 -2.04
CA GLU A 213 -23.41 -0.14 -1.43
C GLU A 213 -23.37 -0.13 0.10
N ILE A 214 -22.37 0.52 0.70
CA ILE A 214 -22.16 0.54 2.16
C ILE A 214 -23.42 1.01 2.88
N ASN A 215 -24.00 2.13 2.45
CA ASN A 215 -25.15 2.74 3.14
C ASN A 215 -26.33 1.76 3.23
N GLN A 216 -26.72 1.18 2.10
CA GLN A 216 -27.88 0.29 2.04
C GLN A 216 -27.61 -1.03 2.77
N ASN A 217 -26.49 -1.69 2.48
CA ASN A 217 -26.22 -3.03 2.97
C ASN A 217 -25.95 -3.01 4.48
N LEU A 218 -25.14 -2.07 4.96
CA LEU A 218 -24.88 -1.94 6.40
C LEU A 218 -26.14 -1.56 7.17
N ALA A 219 -26.86 -0.52 6.74
CA ALA A 219 -28.05 -0.05 7.46
C ALA A 219 -29.11 -1.14 7.62
N SER A 220 -29.25 -2.03 6.63
CA SER A 220 -30.18 -3.16 6.68
C SER A 220 -29.79 -4.24 7.71
N ALA A 221 -28.49 -4.39 7.99
CA ALA A 221 -27.95 -5.46 8.83
C ALA A 221 -27.67 -5.03 10.29
N LEU A 222 -27.63 -3.72 10.60
CA LEU A 222 -27.26 -3.22 11.93
C LEU A 222 -28.14 -3.76 13.07
N GLY A 223 -29.40 -4.09 12.79
CA GLY A 223 -30.30 -4.68 13.79
C GLY A 223 -30.00 -6.15 14.14
N GLU A 224 -29.07 -6.79 13.44
CA GLU A 224 -28.74 -8.22 13.58
C GLU A 224 -27.36 -8.45 14.20
N MET A 225 -26.69 -7.41 14.71
CA MET A 225 -25.34 -7.50 15.28
C MET A 225 -25.23 -6.70 16.58
N ASP A 226 -24.33 -7.12 17.46
CA ASP A 226 -24.02 -6.40 18.71
C ASP A 226 -22.82 -5.46 18.53
N VAL A 227 -21.99 -5.71 17.52
CA VAL A 227 -20.73 -5.02 17.23
C VAL A 227 -20.39 -5.24 15.76
N LEU A 228 -19.85 -4.21 15.11
CA LEU A 228 -19.29 -4.32 13.77
C LEU A 228 -17.78 -4.52 13.85
N TYR A 229 -17.26 -5.47 13.09
CA TYR A 229 -15.84 -5.61 12.82
C TYR A 229 -15.52 -5.09 11.42
N THR A 230 -14.46 -4.28 11.29
CA THR A 230 -13.96 -3.80 10.00
C THR A 230 -12.56 -4.35 9.75
N PRO A 231 -12.38 -5.28 8.78
CA PRO A 231 -11.05 -5.76 8.37
C PRO A 231 -10.24 -4.66 7.67
N THR A 232 -9.01 -4.95 7.25
CA THR A 232 -8.25 -4.06 6.34
C THR A 232 -8.80 -4.14 4.91
N ASP A 233 -10.00 -3.57 4.73
CA ASP A 233 -10.73 -3.52 3.47
C ASP A 233 -10.70 -2.11 2.88
N ASN A 234 -10.22 -1.97 1.64
CA ASN A 234 -9.97 -0.65 1.06
C ASN A 234 -11.27 0.10 0.77
N THR A 235 -12.32 -0.63 0.37
CA THR A 235 -13.64 -0.07 0.07
C THR A 235 -14.31 0.47 1.33
N VAL A 236 -14.31 -0.30 2.42
CA VAL A 236 -14.85 0.11 3.72
C VAL A 236 -14.02 1.24 4.31
N ALA A 237 -12.69 1.19 4.20
CA ALA A 237 -11.79 2.23 4.70
C ALA A 237 -12.01 3.58 4.04
N SER A 238 -12.28 3.60 2.72
CA SER A 238 -12.66 4.81 2.00
C SER A 238 -14.01 5.40 2.47
N GLY A 239 -14.87 4.57 3.07
CA GLY A 239 -16.19 4.92 3.58
C GLY A 239 -16.31 5.04 5.11
N TYR A 240 -15.21 5.03 5.88
CA TYR A 240 -15.29 4.93 7.34
C TYR A 240 -16.14 6.01 8.02
N ALA A 241 -16.16 7.25 7.50
CA ALA A 241 -17.01 8.30 8.07
C ALA A 241 -18.50 7.93 7.99
N LEU A 242 -18.94 7.35 6.87
CA LEU A 242 -20.31 6.86 6.70
C LEU A 242 -20.57 5.65 7.60
N VAL A 243 -19.64 4.67 7.63
CA VAL A 243 -19.76 3.47 8.48
C VAL A 243 -19.90 3.85 9.95
N GLY A 244 -19.01 4.70 10.46
CA GLY A 244 -19.02 5.17 11.83
C GLY A 244 -20.31 5.91 12.17
N LYS A 245 -20.78 6.80 11.28
CA LYS A 245 -22.06 7.48 11.47
C LYS A 245 -23.23 6.49 11.59
N LEU A 246 -23.36 5.55 10.65
CA LEU A 246 -24.45 4.57 10.64
C LEU A 246 -24.45 3.70 11.91
N CYS A 247 -23.27 3.27 12.35
CA CYS A 247 -23.09 2.49 13.57
C CYS A 247 -23.45 3.30 14.83
N LEU A 248 -22.96 4.54 14.96
CA LEU A 248 -23.27 5.40 16.10
C LEU A 248 -24.76 5.75 16.18
N ASP A 249 -25.42 6.03 15.05
CA ASP A 249 -26.87 6.27 14.98
C ASP A 249 -27.69 5.07 15.51
N LYS A 250 -27.12 3.86 15.49
CA LYS A 250 -27.73 2.62 15.99
C LYS A 250 -27.13 2.10 17.29
N ASN A 251 -26.20 2.84 17.89
CA ASN A 251 -25.44 2.44 19.07
C ASN A 251 -24.67 1.11 18.90
N ILE A 252 -24.20 0.82 17.69
CA ILE A 252 -23.37 -0.36 17.39
C ILE A 252 -21.89 0.06 17.49
N PRO A 253 -21.10 -0.48 18.43
CA PRO A 253 -19.66 -0.23 18.48
C PRO A 253 -18.93 -0.86 17.28
N ILE A 254 -17.78 -0.29 16.90
CA ILE A 254 -16.91 -0.82 15.84
C ILE A 254 -15.55 -1.23 16.42
N ILE A 255 -15.09 -2.44 16.10
CA ILE A 255 -13.71 -2.90 16.31
C ILE A 255 -13.01 -2.99 14.96
N GLY A 256 -11.96 -2.19 14.78
CA GLY A 256 -11.21 -2.11 13.53
C GLY A 256 -9.91 -2.90 13.53
N ALA A 257 -9.52 -3.36 12.35
CA ALA A 257 -8.17 -3.88 12.09
C ALA A 257 -7.11 -2.76 11.92
N GLU A 258 -7.53 -1.50 11.84
CA GLU A 258 -6.65 -0.35 11.72
C GLU A 258 -7.16 0.87 12.51
N GLU A 259 -6.24 1.79 12.82
CA GLU A 259 -6.54 2.98 13.63
C GLU A 259 -7.51 3.95 12.95
N ALA A 260 -7.52 4.02 11.62
CA ALA A 260 -8.25 5.04 10.86
C ALA A 260 -9.78 5.03 11.09
N VAL A 261 -10.37 3.89 11.43
CA VAL A 261 -11.81 3.83 11.77
C VAL A 261 -12.09 4.41 13.16
N VAL A 262 -11.12 4.37 14.08
CA VAL A 262 -11.30 4.75 15.49
C VAL A 262 -11.58 6.24 15.63
N THR A 263 -10.91 7.09 14.86
CA THR A 263 -11.17 8.55 14.84
C THR A 263 -12.42 8.91 14.04
N LYS A 264 -13.02 7.96 13.33
CA LYS A 264 -14.21 8.14 12.47
C LYS A 264 -15.46 7.48 13.07
N GLY A 265 -15.52 7.31 14.39
CA GLY A 265 -16.66 6.76 15.12
C GLY A 265 -16.50 5.32 15.57
N GLY A 266 -15.34 4.69 15.32
CA GLY A 266 -15.01 3.38 15.85
C GLY A 266 -14.59 3.40 17.31
N LEU A 267 -14.84 2.30 18.02
CA LEU A 267 -14.54 2.19 19.46
C LEU A 267 -13.05 1.90 19.69
N ALA A 268 -12.52 0.90 19.00
CA ALA A 268 -11.16 0.44 19.24
C ALA A 268 -10.55 -0.25 18.02
N SER A 269 -9.23 -0.38 18.01
CA SER A 269 -8.51 -1.19 17.02
C SER A 269 -7.25 -1.82 17.61
N ILE A 270 -6.82 -2.91 16.98
CA ILE A 270 -5.44 -3.40 17.05
C ILE A 270 -4.91 -3.35 15.63
N GLY A 271 -3.94 -2.48 15.40
CA GLY A 271 -3.36 -2.29 14.08
C GLY A 271 -1.87 -1.98 14.14
N ILE A 272 -1.33 -1.58 13.01
CA ILE A 272 0.06 -1.15 12.84
C ILE A 272 0.11 0.31 12.38
N ASP A 273 1.30 0.90 12.40
CA ASP A 273 1.56 2.22 11.86
C ASP A 273 1.85 2.12 10.35
N TYR A 274 0.89 2.51 9.51
CA TYR A 274 1.02 2.45 8.06
C TYR A 274 2.08 3.41 7.50
N TYR A 275 2.38 4.53 8.18
CA TYR A 275 3.50 5.38 7.77
C TYR A 275 4.83 4.63 7.94
N GLN A 276 5.01 3.92 9.06
CA GLN A 276 6.20 3.09 9.24
C GLN A 276 6.24 1.90 8.28
N LEU A 277 5.07 1.30 7.96
CA LEU A 277 4.97 0.20 7.00
C LEU A 277 5.42 0.64 5.60
N GLY A 278 4.95 1.82 5.17
CA GLY A 278 5.37 2.45 3.93
C GLY A 278 6.86 2.81 3.93
N LYS A 279 7.38 3.31 5.05
CA LYS A 279 8.79 3.65 5.20
C LYS A 279 9.71 2.45 5.03
N GLU A 280 9.33 1.32 5.62
CA GLU A 280 10.00 0.04 5.43
C GLU A 280 9.95 -0.42 3.95
N ALA A 281 8.82 -0.23 3.26
CA ALA A 281 8.74 -0.49 1.82
C ALA A 281 9.69 0.42 1.01
N GLY A 282 9.84 1.70 1.42
CA GLY A 282 10.80 2.63 0.82
C GLY A 282 12.25 2.17 0.99
N TYR A 283 12.60 1.57 2.13
CA TYR A 283 13.93 0.98 2.32
C TYR A 283 14.18 -0.21 1.40
N LYS A 284 13.19 -1.10 1.24
CA LYS A 284 13.27 -2.23 0.29
C LYS A 284 13.41 -1.74 -1.15
N ALA A 285 12.67 -0.70 -1.52
CA ALA A 285 12.79 -0.06 -2.83
C ALA A 285 14.20 0.48 -3.06
N ALA A 286 14.82 1.11 -2.06
CA ALA A 286 16.20 1.58 -2.14
C ALA A 286 17.20 0.43 -2.35
N GLU A 287 17.01 -0.73 -1.71
CA GLU A 287 17.83 -1.92 -1.95
C GLU A 287 17.73 -2.42 -3.40
N VAL A 288 16.51 -2.45 -3.93
CA VAL A 288 16.24 -2.87 -5.31
C VAL A 288 16.80 -1.87 -6.33
N LEU A 289 16.60 -0.57 -6.10
CA LEU A 289 17.20 0.50 -6.91
C LEU A 289 18.74 0.50 -6.83
N GLY A 290 19.28 0.01 -5.72
CA GLY A 290 20.71 -0.25 -5.51
C GLY A 290 21.24 -1.51 -6.20
N GLY A 291 20.39 -2.29 -6.87
CA GLY A 291 20.78 -3.41 -7.73
C GLY A 291 20.44 -4.80 -7.19
N LYS A 292 19.82 -4.93 -6.02
CA LYS A 292 19.30 -6.23 -5.56
C LYS A 292 18.09 -6.65 -6.40
N LYS A 293 17.94 -7.96 -6.62
CA LYS A 293 16.71 -8.48 -7.22
C LYS A 293 15.59 -8.50 -6.16
N PRO A 294 14.32 -8.25 -6.52
CA PRO A 294 13.20 -8.37 -5.59
C PRO A 294 13.15 -9.72 -4.86
N SER A 295 13.46 -10.83 -5.55
CA SER A 295 13.52 -12.16 -4.96
C SER A 295 14.58 -12.35 -3.86
N GLU A 296 15.58 -11.47 -3.80
CA GLU A 296 16.66 -11.46 -2.80
C GLU A 296 16.34 -10.56 -1.60
N VAL A 297 15.24 -9.79 -1.67
CA VAL A 297 14.79 -8.88 -0.61
C VAL A 297 13.60 -9.51 0.08
N GLU A 298 13.72 -9.73 1.39
CA GLU A 298 12.68 -10.42 2.17
C GLU A 298 11.40 -9.57 2.26
N ILE A 299 10.25 -10.24 2.19
CA ILE A 299 8.96 -9.64 2.57
C ILE A 299 8.98 -9.44 4.10
N SER A 300 8.55 -8.28 4.59
CA SER A 300 8.48 -8.02 6.03
C SER A 300 7.08 -7.61 6.49
N THR A 301 6.82 -7.82 7.78
CA THR A 301 5.67 -7.27 8.52
C THR A 301 6.19 -6.33 9.59
N LEU A 302 5.32 -5.51 10.16
CA LEU A 302 5.64 -4.78 11.39
C LEU A 302 5.30 -5.62 12.62
N SER A 303 6.25 -5.76 13.54
CA SER A 303 6.06 -6.47 14.81
C SER A 303 5.34 -5.62 15.87
N LYS A 304 5.45 -4.28 15.76
CA LYS A 304 4.85 -3.36 16.71
C LYS A 304 3.39 -3.08 16.36
N MET A 305 2.49 -3.64 17.16
CA MET A 305 1.07 -3.32 17.12
C MET A 305 0.74 -2.17 18.08
N SER A 306 -0.28 -1.39 17.75
CA SER A 306 -0.87 -0.37 18.62
C SER A 306 -2.32 -0.73 18.92
N PHE A 307 -2.66 -0.70 20.20
CA PHE A 307 -4.02 -0.80 20.70
C PHE A 307 -4.55 0.62 20.82
N THR A 308 -5.56 0.98 20.03
CA THR A 308 -6.14 2.33 20.07
C THR A 308 -7.58 2.28 20.52
N ILE A 309 -7.99 3.20 21.40
CA ILE A 309 -9.37 3.34 21.89
C ILE A 309 -9.84 4.78 21.73
N ASN A 310 -11.09 4.94 21.28
CA ASN A 310 -11.79 6.21 21.25
C ASN A 310 -12.59 6.43 22.54
N THR A 311 -12.17 7.40 23.35
CA THR A 311 -12.83 7.69 24.63
C THR A 311 -14.18 8.38 24.46
N ASP A 312 -14.39 9.13 23.37
CA ASP A 312 -15.67 9.78 23.09
C ASP A 312 -16.72 8.75 22.68
N VAL A 313 -16.35 7.79 21.84
CA VAL A 313 -17.23 6.68 21.44
C VAL A 313 -17.56 5.79 22.63
N ALA A 314 -16.56 5.44 23.46
CA ALA A 314 -16.80 4.65 24.67
C ALA A 314 -17.81 5.35 25.60
N LYS A 315 -17.65 6.67 25.81
CA LYS A 315 -18.59 7.47 26.60
C LYS A 315 -19.98 7.55 25.96
N LYS A 316 -20.06 7.78 24.64
CA LYS A 316 -21.31 7.87 23.87
C LYS A 316 -22.13 6.58 23.94
N LEU A 317 -21.45 5.44 23.87
CA LEU A 317 -22.07 4.11 23.89
C LEU A 317 -22.16 3.50 25.30
N ASN A 318 -21.75 4.24 26.33
CA ASN A 318 -21.73 3.78 27.73
C ASN A 318 -20.95 2.46 27.92
N ILE A 319 -19.78 2.36 27.28
CA ILE A 319 -18.88 1.21 27.35
C ILE A 319 -17.79 1.48 28.37
N THR A 320 -17.70 0.62 29.39
CA THR A 320 -16.63 0.66 30.38
C THR A 320 -15.36 0.06 29.78
N ILE A 321 -14.28 0.84 29.77
CA ILE A 321 -12.96 0.36 29.36
C ILE A 321 -12.28 -0.30 30.58
N PRO A 322 -11.91 -1.59 30.53
CA PRO A 322 -11.12 -2.24 31.57
C PRO A 322 -9.80 -1.51 31.86
N SER A 323 -9.39 -1.43 33.12
CA SER A 323 -8.23 -0.61 33.55
C SER A 323 -6.88 -1.11 33.00
N ASP A 324 -6.76 -2.43 32.81
CA ASP A 324 -5.61 -3.07 32.17
C ASP A 324 -5.45 -2.64 30.71
N ILE A 325 -6.55 -2.57 29.95
CA ILE A 325 -6.56 -2.04 28.58
C ILE A 325 -6.31 -0.53 28.59
N GLU A 326 -6.97 0.19 29.49
CA GLU A 326 -6.88 1.65 29.55
C GLU A 326 -5.43 2.13 29.77
N SER A 327 -4.65 1.39 30.57
CA SER A 327 -3.26 1.72 30.88
C SER A 327 -2.26 1.42 29.76
N SER A 328 -2.64 0.58 28.79
CA SER A 328 -1.75 0.06 27.74
C SER A 328 -2.14 0.49 26.32
N CYS A 329 -3.26 1.20 26.18
CA CYS A 329 -3.77 1.69 24.90
C CYS A 329 -3.36 3.13 24.59
N LYS A 330 -3.27 3.45 23.30
CA LYS A 330 -3.32 4.80 22.77
C LYS A 330 -4.77 5.30 22.84
N LYS A 331 -4.98 6.47 23.43
CA LYS A 331 -6.30 7.10 23.52
C LYS A 331 -6.45 8.15 22.42
N VAL A 332 -7.60 8.15 21.75
CA VAL A 332 -7.99 9.16 20.77
C VAL A 332 -9.43 9.63 21.02
N THR A 333 -9.82 10.69 20.34
CA THR A 333 -11.14 11.35 20.42
C THR A 333 -11.65 11.64 19.01
N GLY A 334 -12.92 12.05 18.88
CA GLY A 334 -13.55 12.43 17.61
C GLY A 334 -14.50 11.39 17.01
N GLY A 335 -15.12 11.75 15.89
CA GLY A 335 -16.04 10.87 15.15
C GLY A 335 -17.42 10.69 15.80
N VAL A 336 -17.73 11.46 16.85
CA VAL A 336 -19.03 11.50 17.53
C VAL A 336 -19.62 12.89 17.32
N GLU A 337 -20.39 13.08 16.24
CA GLU A 337 -21.18 14.30 15.98
C GLU A 337 -22.68 14.03 16.15
#